data_AF-X1W191-F1
#
_entry.id   AF-X1W191-F1
#
_cell.length_a   1.000
_cell.length_b   1.000
_cell.length_c   1.000
_cell.angle_alpha   90.00
_cell.angle_beta   90.00
_cell.angle_gamma   90.00
#
_symmetry.space_group_name_H-M   'P 1'
#
loop_
_entity.id
_entity.type
_entity.pdbx_description
1 polymer ?
#
loop_
_entity_poly.entity_id
_entity_poly.type
_entity_poly.pdbx_seq_one_letter_code
_entity_poly.pdbx_strand_id
1 'polypeptide(L)' 'MVVVAKDAAIQIERLELGSFGTNAYIAICQETRDSVLIDAPAESNIIMDSLK' A
#
# COMPACT_ATOMS: atom_id res chain seq x y z
N MET A 1 -2.14 -4.84 -6.65
CA MET A 1 -1.09 -3.96 -6.11
C MET A 1 -0.17 -3.53 -7.22
N VAL A 2 0.10 -2.23 -7.34
CA VAL A 2 0.96 -1.65 -8.39
C VAL A 2 1.97 -0.70 -7.74
N VAL A 3 3.26 -0.84 -8.06
CA VAL A 3 4.27 0.14 -7.64
C VAL A 3 4.06 1.42 -8.43
N VAL A 4 3.79 2.53 -7.73
CA VAL A 4 3.52 3.84 -8.36
C VAL A 4 4.68 4.83 -8.18
N ALA A 5 5.54 4.61 -7.20
CA ALA A 5 6.79 5.33 -7.03
C ALA A 5 7.82 4.44 -6.33
N LYS A 6 9.08 4.60 -6.67
CA LYS A 6 10.20 3.93 -6.00
C LYS A 6 11.47 4.74 -6.13
N ASP A 7 12.15 4.92 -5.01
CA ASP A 7 13.52 5.41 -4.95
C ASP A 7 14.37 4.54 -3.99
N ALA A 8 15.54 5.04 -3.61
CA ALA A 8 16.46 4.34 -2.72
C ALA A 8 15.96 4.23 -1.27
N ALA A 9 15.08 5.13 -0.83
CA ALA A 9 14.58 5.21 0.53
C ALA A 9 13.17 4.61 0.66
N ILE A 10 12.28 4.84 -0.31
CA ILE A 10 10.85 4.55 -0.23
C ILE A 10 10.33 3.84 -1.49
N GLN A 11 9.44 2.87 -1.30
CA GLN A 11 8.57 2.33 -2.35
C GLN A 11 7.11 2.61 -1.99
N ILE A 12 6.33 3.10 -2.94
CA ILE A 12 4.89 3.32 -2.77
C ILE A 12 4.13 2.37 -3.67
N GLU A 13 3.24 1.62 -3.06
CA GLU A 13 2.36 0.67 -3.73
C GLU A 13 0.91 1.15 -3.62
N ARG A 14 0.16 1.02 -4.71
CA ARG A 14 -1.26 1.36 -4.77
C ARG A 14 -2.12 0.12 -4.82
N LEU A 15 -3.17 0.13 -4.02
CA LEU A 15 -4.28 -0.81 -4.02
C LEU A 15 -5.54 -0.05 -4.43
N GLU A 16 -6.28 -0.59 -5.38
CA GLU A 16 -7.59 -0.06 -5.75
C GLU A 16 -8.63 -0.95 -5.09
N LEU A 17 -9.43 -0.40 -4.18
CA LEU A 17 -10.27 -1.14 -3.26
C LEU A 17 -11.72 -0.64 -3.27
N GLY A 18 -12.64 -1.56 -2.98
CA GLY A 18 -14.06 -1.26 -2.88
C GLY A 18 -14.72 -0.95 -4.23
N SER A 19 -16.05 -0.82 -4.21
CA SER A 19 -16.87 -0.75 -5.43
C SER A 19 -16.66 0.51 -6.28
N PHE A 20 -16.03 1.54 -5.73
CA PHE A 20 -15.74 2.81 -6.42
C PHE A 20 -14.27 2.96 -6.82
N GLY A 21 -13.44 1.94 -6.58
CA GLY A 21 -12.01 1.99 -6.89
C GLY A 21 -11.25 3.03 -6.05
N THR A 22 -11.57 3.12 -4.75
CA THR A 22 -10.86 4.01 -3.84
C THR A 22 -9.43 3.53 -3.67
N ASN A 23 -8.47 4.44 -3.77
CA ASN A 23 -7.06 4.07 -3.65
C ASN A 23 -6.63 4.02 -2.19
N ALA A 24 -6.06 2.88 -1.78
CA ALA A 24 -5.20 2.79 -0.62
C ALA A 24 -3.74 2.73 -1.07
N TYR A 25 -2.83 3.20 -0.22
CA TYR A 25 -1.40 3.17 -0.50
C TYR A 25 -0.62 2.55 0.64
N ILE A 26 0.45 1.84 0.29
CA ILE A 26 1.42 1.32 1.24
C ILE A 26 2.76 1.98 0.92
N ALA A 27 3.28 2.75 1.86
CA ALA A 27 4.62 3.32 1.77
C ALA A 27 5.58 2.44 2.58
N ILE A 28 6.63 1.94 1.93
CA ILE A 28 7.57 0.96 2.49
C ILE A 28 8.96 1.58 2.56
N CYS A 29 9.52 1.65 3.77
CA CYS A 29 10.92 1.98 3.98
C CYS A 29 11.81 0.86 3.42
N GLN A 30 12.68 1.18 2.47
CA GLN A 30 13.55 0.17 1.86
C GLN A 30 14.65 -0.32 2.81
N GLU A 31 15.04 0.49 3.79
CA GLU A 31 16.07 0.15 4.78
C GLU A 31 15.53 -0.79 5.87
N THR A 32 14.45 -0.40 6.54
CA THR A 32 13.92 -1.16 7.69
C THR A 32 12.88 -2.20 7.30
N ARG A 33 12.30 -2.07 6.10
CA ARG A 33 11.14 -2.84 5.63
C ARG A 33 9.84 -2.55 6.37
N ASP A 34 9.83 -1.58 7.30
CA ASP A 34 8.60 -1.10 7.89
C ASP A 34 7.72 -0.44 6.83
N SER A 35 6.40 -0.51 7.06
CA SER A 35 5.43 0.09 6.16
C SER A 35 4.36 0.84 6.92
N VAL A 36 3.74 1.80 6.22
CA VAL A 36 2.54 2.50 6.68
C VAL A 36 1.46 2.41 5.61
N LEU A 37 0.25 2.07 6.07
CA LEU A 37 -0.96 2.12 5.27
C LEU A 37 -1.53 3.54 5.28
N ILE A 38 -1.82 4.08 4.09
CA ILE A 38 -2.45 5.37 3.88
C ILE A 38 -3.81 5.12 3.23
N ASP A 39 -4.85 5.56 3.93
CA ASP A 39 -6.25 5.25 3.66
C ASP A 39 -6.57 3.75 3.79
N ALA A 40 -7.71 3.44 4.41
CA ALA A 40 -8.12 2.07 4.71
C ALA A 40 -9.63 1.90 4.45
N PRO A 41 -10.08 2.04 3.18
CA PRO A 41 -11.49 2.21 2.87
C PRO A 41 -12.31 0.93 3.06
N ALA A 42 -11.94 -0.17 2.39
CA ALA A 42 -12.68 -1.43 2.35
C ALA A 42 -11.71 -2.62 2.19
N GLU A 43 -12.25 -3.85 2.20
CA GLU A 43 -11.48 -5.08 1.89
C GLU A 43 -10.27 -5.28 2.80
N SER A 44 -10.49 -5.21 4.12
CA SER A 44 -9.43 -5.33 5.14
C SER A 44 -8.60 -6.60 5.00
N ASN A 45 -9.17 -7.69 4.51
CA ASN A 45 -8.44 -8.92 4.20
C ASN A 45 -7.38 -8.71 3.10
N ILE A 46 -7.70 -7.97 2.03
CA ILE A 46 -6.76 -7.66 0.95
C ILE A 46 -5.64 -6.76 1.47
N ILE A 47 -5.99 -5.75 2.29
CA ILE A 47 -5.02 -4.88 2.95
C ILE A 47 -4.07 -5.70 3.82
N MET A 48 -4.59 -6.56 4.70
CA MET A 48 -3.76 -7.39 5.58
C MET A 48 -2.86 -8.36 4.80
N ASP A 49 -3.33 -8.89 3.67
CA ASP A 49 -2.52 -9.75 2.81
C ASP A 49 -1.33 -9.02 2.16
N SER A 50 -1.42 -7.70 2.01
CA SER A 50 -0.37 -6.85 1.44
C SER A 50 0.64 -6.30 2.46
N LEU A 51 0.34 -6.35 3.77
CA LEU A 51 1.19 -5.84 4.86
C LEU A 51 2.17 -6.89 5.44
N LYS A 52 2.64 -7.83 4.62
CA LYS A 52 3.51 -8.94 5.05
C LYS A 52 4.99 -8.59 5.10
#